data_AF-A0A5E4AUE0-F1
#
_entry.id   AF-A0A5E4AUE0-F1
#
_cell.length_a   1.000
_cell.length_b   1.000
_cell.length_c   1.000
_cell.angle_alpha   90.00
_cell.angle_beta   90.00
_cell.angle_gamma   90.00
#
_symmetry.space_group_name_H-M   'P 1'
#
loop_
_entity.id
_entity.type
_entity.pdbx_description
1 polymer ?
#
loop_
_entity_poly.entity_id
_entity_poly.type
_entity_poly.pdbx_seq_one_letter_code
_entity_poly.pdbx_strand_id
1 'polypeptide(L)'
;MSCKMRIEQLKQTICKGNEEMKKNSEGLLKTKEKNQKLYSRAQRHQEKKEKIQRHNRKLGDLVEKKTNDLRSHYERLASLRRSHILELTSVIFPIDEVKTGMRDPADVSSESDSAMTSSTVSKLAEARRTTYLSGRWVCDDHNGDTSISITGPWISLPNNGDYSAYYNWVEEKKTTQGPDMEHNNPAHTISAALCYATQLVNILSHILDVNLPKKLCNSEFCGENLSKQKFTRAVKKLNTNILYLCFSQHVNLDQLQPLHTLRNLMYLVSSNSEHLGRSGPFEVRADLEESMEFVDPGVAGESDESGDEHISDEETDLGTDWENLPSPRFCDIPSQPVEVSQSQSTQVSPPIASSSAGGMISSAAASVTSWFKAYTGHR
;
A
#
# COMPACT_ATOMS: atom_id res chain seq x y z
N MET A 1 -53.60 18.48 97.91
CA MET A 1 -52.21 18.12 97.55
C MET A 1 -52.08 17.60 96.11
N SER A 2 -52.89 16.63 95.66
CA SER A 2 -52.83 16.02 94.31
C SER A 2 -52.97 17.00 93.11
N CYS A 3 -53.88 17.98 93.18
CA CYS A 3 -54.11 18.93 92.08
C CYS A 3 -52.90 19.86 91.80
N LYS A 4 -52.19 20.31 92.84
CA LYS A 4 -51.00 21.18 92.69
C LYS A 4 -49.85 20.43 92.01
N MET A 5 -49.59 19.18 92.39
CA MET A 5 -48.56 18.35 91.73
C MET A 5 -48.83 18.13 90.24
N ARG A 6 -50.10 17.91 89.87
CA ARG A 6 -50.49 17.70 88.47
C ARG A 6 -50.32 18.96 87.61
N ILE A 7 -50.62 20.13 88.18
CA ILE A 7 -50.36 21.42 87.54
C ILE A 7 -48.86 21.64 87.32
N GLU A 8 -48.02 21.30 88.31
CA GLU A 8 -46.57 21.45 88.21
C GLU A 8 -45.96 20.50 87.15
N GLN A 9 -46.44 19.26 87.09
CA GLN A 9 -46.07 18.30 86.04
C GLN A 9 -46.46 18.80 84.64
N LEU A 10 -47.68 19.33 84.47
CA LEU A 10 -48.12 19.94 83.22
C LEU A 10 -47.22 21.11 82.79
N LYS A 11 -46.83 21.99 83.72
CA LYS A 11 -45.90 23.08 83.45
C LYS A 11 -44.54 22.58 82.99
N GLN A 12 -43.99 21.55 83.65
CA GLN A 12 -42.72 20.93 83.21
C GLN A 12 -42.82 20.33 81.81
N THR A 13 -43.92 19.64 81.49
CA THR A 13 -44.13 19.07 80.16
C THR A 13 -44.25 20.15 79.09
N ILE A 14 -44.95 21.25 79.38
CA ILE A 14 -45.04 22.41 78.48
C ILE A 14 -43.67 23.06 78.27
N CYS A 15 -42.88 23.26 79.34
CA CYS A 15 -41.53 23.79 79.22
C CYS A 15 -40.63 22.89 78.37
N LYS A 16 -40.63 21.58 78.60
CA LYS A 16 -39.87 20.61 77.78
C LYS A 16 -40.31 20.64 76.32
N GLY A 17 -41.62 20.65 76.06
CA GLY A 17 -42.16 20.74 74.69
C GLY A 17 -41.76 22.03 73.98
N ASN A 18 -41.75 23.17 74.69
CA ASN A 18 -41.28 24.44 74.14
C ASN A 18 -39.77 24.44 73.85
N GLU A 19 -38.95 23.84 74.70
CA GLU A 19 -37.52 23.68 74.44
C GLU A 19 -37.25 22.77 73.24
N GLU A 20 -37.99 21.66 73.11
CA GLU A 20 -37.90 20.77 71.95
C GLU A 20 -38.37 21.46 70.67
N MET A 21 -39.49 22.21 70.72
CA MET A 21 -39.95 23.04 69.60
C MET A 21 -38.90 24.06 69.17
N LYS A 22 -38.23 24.71 70.13
CA LYS A 22 -37.16 25.66 69.85
C LYS A 22 -35.97 24.97 69.19
N LYS A 23 -35.51 23.83 69.72
CA LYS A 23 -34.43 23.03 69.13
C LYS A 23 -34.78 22.55 67.71
N ASN A 24 -36.01 22.08 67.50
CA ASN A 24 -36.49 21.64 66.18
C ASN A 24 -36.56 22.80 65.19
N SER A 25 -37.05 23.97 65.63
CA SER A 25 -37.07 25.21 64.82
C SER A 25 -35.67 25.64 64.39
N GLU A 26 -34.71 25.67 65.32
CA GLU A 26 -33.30 25.98 65.02
C GLU A 26 -32.67 24.94 64.07
N GLY A 27 -32.99 23.66 64.25
CA GLY A 27 -32.56 22.56 63.37
C GLY A 27 -33.13 22.67 61.96
N LEU A 28 -34.40 23.06 61.83
CA LEU A 28 -35.07 23.30 60.55
C LEU A 28 -34.43 24.47 59.81
N LEU A 29 -34.14 25.58 60.51
CA LEU A 29 -33.49 26.75 59.93
C LEU A 29 -32.11 26.40 59.35
N LYS A 30 -31.28 25.69 60.13
CA LYS A 30 -29.95 25.23 59.68
C LYS A 30 -30.04 24.31 58.46
N THR A 31 -31.04 23.43 58.43
CA THR A 31 -31.26 22.54 57.27
C THR A 31 -31.69 23.33 56.04
N LYS A 32 -32.54 24.36 56.20
CA LYS A 32 -32.97 25.24 55.11
C LYS A 32 -31.79 26.02 54.51
N GLU A 33 -30.90 26.56 55.33
CA GLU A 33 -29.67 27.22 54.86
C GLU A 33 -28.74 26.28 54.11
N LYS A 34 -28.53 25.05 54.62
CA LYS A 34 -27.73 24.02 53.93
C LYS A 34 -28.33 23.67 52.57
N ASN A 35 -29.65 23.46 52.51
CA ASN A 35 -30.34 23.18 51.27
C ASN A 35 -30.21 24.33 50.27
N GLN A 36 -30.33 25.59 50.71
CA GLN A 36 -30.14 26.75 49.84
C GLN A 36 -28.72 26.78 49.23
N LYS A 37 -27.69 26.50 50.03
CA LYS A 37 -26.30 26.39 49.54
C LYS A 37 -26.13 25.26 48.52
N LEU A 38 -26.78 24.11 48.74
CA LEU A 38 -26.77 22.99 47.80
C LEU A 38 -27.46 23.35 46.47
N TYR A 39 -28.62 24.02 46.52
CA TYR A 39 -29.31 24.50 45.32
C TYR A 39 -28.42 25.46 44.51
N SER A 40 -27.78 26.45 45.15
CA SER A 40 -26.86 27.36 44.46
C SER A 40 -25.62 26.66 43.90
N ARG A 41 -25.14 25.58 44.54
CA ARG A 41 -24.04 24.76 44.00
C ARG A 41 -24.51 23.93 42.79
N ALA A 42 -25.69 23.33 42.87
CA ALA A 42 -26.27 22.55 41.78
C ALA A 42 -26.50 23.42 40.53
N GLN A 43 -27.01 24.65 40.70
CA GLN A 43 -27.19 25.59 39.59
C GLN A 43 -25.86 25.92 38.89
N ARG A 44 -24.81 26.25 39.63
CA ARG A 44 -23.48 26.53 39.05
C ARG A 44 -22.91 25.34 38.28
N HIS A 45 -23.13 24.12 38.78
CA HIS A 45 -22.71 22.91 38.08
C HIS A 45 -23.53 22.66 36.81
N GLN A 46 -24.83 22.95 36.85
CA GLN A 46 -25.71 22.86 35.68
C GLN A 46 -25.28 23.85 34.59
N GLU A 47 -25.00 25.11 34.95
CA GLU A 47 -24.46 26.12 34.02
C GLU A 47 -23.11 25.69 33.42
N LYS A 48 -22.22 25.11 34.24
CA LYS A 48 -20.93 24.57 33.77
C LYS A 48 -21.13 23.41 32.80
N LYS A 49 -22.04 22.48 33.10
CA LYS A 49 -22.40 21.36 32.22
C LYS A 49 -22.92 21.86 30.89
N GLU A 50 -23.83 22.82 30.89
CA GLU A 50 -24.37 23.42 29.66
C GLU A 50 -23.30 24.14 28.84
N LYS A 51 -22.35 24.82 29.49
CA LYS A 51 -21.20 25.45 28.81
C LYS A 51 -20.31 24.40 28.13
N ILE A 52 -20.01 23.31 28.82
CA ILE A 52 -19.23 22.18 28.26
C ILE A 52 -19.98 21.52 27.11
N GLN A 53 -21.27 21.26 27.26
CA GLN A 53 -22.09 20.65 26.21
C GLN A 53 -22.13 21.52 24.95
N ARG A 54 -22.29 22.85 25.09
CA ARG A 54 -22.22 23.78 23.96
C ARG A 54 -20.85 23.77 23.28
N HIS A 55 -19.77 23.70 24.06
CA HIS A 55 -18.42 23.62 23.50
C HIS A 55 -18.19 22.31 22.75
N ASN A 56 -18.59 21.17 23.31
CA ASN A 56 -18.46 19.87 22.65
C ASN A 56 -19.28 19.79 21.36
N ARG A 57 -20.48 20.38 21.32
CA ARG A 57 -21.27 20.48 20.07
C ARG A 57 -20.50 21.24 19.00
N LYS A 58 -19.98 22.43 19.32
CA LYS A 58 -19.17 23.23 18.39
C LYS A 58 -17.93 22.48 17.89
N LEU A 59 -17.27 21.71 18.75
CA LEU A 59 -16.14 20.87 18.35
C LEU A 59 -16.58 19.72 17.43
N GLY A 60 -17.72 19.08 17.73
CA GLY A 60 -18.32 18.07 16.87
C GLY A 60 -18.61 18.61 15.47
N ASP A 61 -19.29 19.76 15.38
CA ASP A 61 -19.61 20.43 14.12
C ASP A 61 -18.33 20.77 13.32
N LEU A 62 -17.26 21.20 14.00
CA LEU A 62 -15.99 21.51 13.38
C LEU A 62 -15.30 20.25 12.83
N VAL A 63 -15.28 19.17 13.60
CA VAL A 63 -14.68 17.89 13.19
C VAL A 63 -15.45 17.31 12.00
N GLU A 64 -16.79 17.33 12.04
CA GLU A 64 -17.63 16.86 10.94
C GLU A 64 -17.38 17.68 9.66
N LYS A 65 -17.34 19.01 9.77
CA LYS A 65 -17.01 19.88 8.65
C LYS A 65 -15.65 19.54 8.05
N LYS A 66 -14.61 19.43 8.88
CA LYS A 66 -13.25 19.09 8.44
C LYS A 66 -13.17 17.69 7.82
N THR A 67 -13.93 16.74 8.34
CA THR A 67 -14.00 15.37 7.80
C THR A 67 -14.65 15.36 6.41
N ASN A 68 -15.73 16.12 6.23
CA ASN A 68 -16.38 16.26 4.93
C ASN A 68 -15.47 16.98 3.93
N ASP A 69 -14.82 18.08 4.34
CA ASP A 69 -13.85 18.80 3.49
C ASP A 69 -12.73 17.84 3.03
N LEU A 70 -12.15 17.06 3.96
CA LEU A 70 -11.09 16.10 3.67
C LEU A 70 -11.56 15.01 2.70
N ARG A 71 -12.77 14.46 2.90
CA ARG A 71 -13.37 13.47 1.98
C ARG A 71 -13.48 14.04 0.57
N SER A 72 -13.99 15.26 0.41
CA SER A 72 -14.10 15.92 -0.90
C SER A 72 -12.75 16.26 -1.53
N HIS A 73 -11.70 16.46 -0.74
CA HIS A 73 -10.33 16.57 -1.25
C HIS A 73 -9.82 15.22 -1.80
N TYR A 74 -10.03 14.13 -1.06
CA TYR A 74 -9.63 12.79 -1.52
C TYR A 74 -10.40 12.33 -2.76
N GLU A 75 -11.70 12.60 -2.85
CA GLU A 75 -12.51 12.28 -4.04
C GLU A 75 -11.98 12.99 -5.30
N ARG A 76 -11.65 14.29 -5.17
CA ARG A 76 -11.03 15.05 -6.28
C ARG A 76 -9.66 14.51 -6.65
N LEU A 77 -8.83 14.19 -5.66
CA LEU A 77 -7.50 13.62 -5.89
C LEU A 77 -7.59 12.25 -6.58
N ALA A 78 -8.52 11.40 -6.15
CA ALA A 78 -8.76 10.11 -6.78
C ALA A 78 -9.19 10.25 -8.24
N SER A 79 -10.09 11.19 -8.54
CA SER A 79 -10.50 11.48 -9.92
C SER A 79 -9.34 11.94 -10.81
N LEU A 80 -8.46 12.83 -10.30
CA LEU A 80 -7.27 13.28 -11.02
C LEU A 80 -6.29 12.14 -11.28
N ARG A 81 -5.96 11.36 -10.24
CA ARG A 81 -5.08 10.19 -10.35
C ARG A 81 -5.61 9.18 -11.35
N ARG A 82 -6.91 8.87 -11.28
CA ARG A 82 -7.57 7.99 -12.25
C ARG A 82 -7.41 8.50 -13.68
N SER A 83 -7.69 9.78 -13.91
CA SER A 83 -7.56 10.39 -15.25
C SER A 83 -6.13 10.26 -15.78
N HIS A 84 -5.14 10.60 -14.95
CA HIS A 84 -3.73 10.51 -15.34
C HIS A 84 -3.30 9.07 -15.62
N ILE A 85 -3.73 8.10 -14.80
CA ILE A 85 -3.41 6.69 -15.01
C ILE A 85 -4.00 6.18 -16.32
N LEU A 86 -5.27 6.51 -16.62
CA LEU A 86 -5.92 6.09 -17.86
C LEU A 86 -5.29 6.74 -19.10
N GLU A 87 -4.86 7.99 -19.00
CA GLU A 87 -4.11 8.64 -20.08
C GLU A 87 -2.74 7.97 -20.28
N LEU A 88 -2.00 7.74 -19.19
CA LEU A 88 -0.70 7.07 -19.20
C LEU A 88 -0.79 5.68 -19.84
N THR A 89 -1.78 4.87 -19.45
CA THR A 89 -1.95 3.51 -19.94
C THR A 89 -2.65 3.42 -21.28
N SER A 90 -3.22 4.50 -21.82
CA SER A 90 -3.74 4.52 -23.19
C SER A 90 -2.73 5.05 -24.20
N VAL A 91 -1.83 5.94 -23.79
CA VAL A 91 -0.90 6.63 -24.70
C VAL A 91 0.52 6.07 -24.63
N ILE A 92 1.06 5.86 -23.43
CA ILE A 92 2.48 5.51 -23.24
C ILE A 92 2.65 4.01 -23.00
N PHE A 93 1.77 3.43 -22.17
CA PHE A 93 1.81 2.02 -21.80
C PHE A 93 0.48 1.32 -22.14
N PRO A 94 0.07 1.26 -23.42
CA PRO A 94 -1.08 0.44 -23.83
C PRO A 94 -0.86 -1.02 -23.43
N ILE A 95 -1.84 -1.60 -22.74
CA ILE A 95 -1.86 -3.01 -22.32
C ILE A 95 -3.04 -3.69 -22.97
N ASP A 96 -2.77 -4.62 -23.87
CA ASP A 96 -3.80 -5.30 -24.67
C ASP A 96 -3.56 -6.82 -24.72
N GLU A 97 -4.65 -7.59 -24.71
CA GLU A 97 -4.61 -9.02 -25.01
C GLU A 97 -4.27 -9.24 -26.48
N VAL A 98 -3.18 -9.98 -26.73
CA VAL A 98 -2.79 -10.40 -28.07
C VAL A 98 -3.43 -11.74 -28.35
N LYS A 99 -4.40 -11.76 -29.27
CA LYS A 99 -4.98 -13.00 -29.77
C LYS A 99 -4.05 -13.57 -30.83
N THR A 100 -3.28 -14.59 -30.47
CA THR A 100 -2.49 -15.38 -31.45
C THR A 100 -3.46 -16.17 -32.31
N GLY A 101 -3.91 -15.57 -33.41
CA GLY A 101 -4.79 -16.20 -34.39
C GLY A 101 -4.04 -17.23 -35.25
N MET A 102 -3.72 -18.40 -34.70
CA MET A 102 -3.54 -19.61 -35.51
C MET A 102 -4.78 -20.48 -35.37
N ARG A 103 -5.91 -20.00 -35.90
CA ARG A 103 -7.05 -20.87 -36.19
C ARG A 103 -6.85 -21.34 -37.63
N ASP A 104 -6.47 -22.59 -37.79
CA ASP A 104 -6.44 -23.26 -39.09
C ASP A 104 -7.85 -23.16 -39.71
N PRO A 105 -8.04 -22.64 -40.95
CA PRO A 105 -9.36 -22.51 -41.57
C PRO A 105 -10.09 -23.83 -41.79
N ALA A 106 -9.44 -24.96 -41.54
CA ALA A 106 -10.00 -26.30 -41.70
C ALA A 106 -10.86 -26.79 -40.51
N ASP A 107 -10.82 -26.13 -39.35
CA ASP A 107 -11.47 -26.65 -38.12
C ASP A 107 -12.91 -26.12 -37.91
N VAL A 108 -13.60 -25.79 -39.00
CA VAL A 108 -15.03 -25.37 -38.99
C VAL A 108 -15.97 -26.48 -39.46
N SER A 109 -15.48 -27.71 -39.63
CA SER A 109 -16.31 -28.84 -40.03
C SER A 109 -16.14 -30.01 -39.06
N SER A 110 -16.90 -30.01 -37.97
CA SER A 110 -17.49 -31.22 -37.35
C SER A 110 -18.30 -30.83 -36.10
N GLU A 111 -19.40 -30.07 -36.26
CA GLU A 111 -20.49 -30.11 -35.29
C GLU A 111 -21.61 -31.00 -35.82
N SER A 112 -21.43 -32.31 -35.65
CA SER A 112 -22.54 -33.26 -35.60
C SER A 112 -22.10 -34.52 -34.86
N ASP A 113 -22.84 -34.85 -33.81
CA ASP A 113 -22.83 -36.07 -32.99
C ASP A 113 -21.84 -36.18 -31.81
N SER A 114 -22.33 -35.90 -30.59
CA SER A 114 -22.68 -36.97 -29.64
C SER A 114 -22.79 -36.44 -28.19
N ALA A 115 -24.00 -36.52 -27.63
CA ALA A 115 -24.34 -36.19 -26.24
C ALA A 115 -23.75 -37.18 -25.19
N MET A 116 -22.65 -37.88 -25.51
CA MET A 116 -22.00 -38.89 -24.66
C MET A 116 -20.52 -38.61 -24.35
N THR A 117 -19.94 -37.53 -24.87
CA THR A 117 -18.53 -37.17 -24.67
C THR A 117 -18.31 -35.98 -23.71
N SER A 118 -19.39 -35.35 -23.22
CA SER A 118 -19.30 -34.10 -22.44
C SER A 118 -18.41 -34.22 -21.19
N SER A 119 -18.37 -35.36 -20.49
CA SER A 119 -17.55 -35.50 -19.28
C SER A 119 -16.04 -35.59 -19.59
N THR A 120 -15.66 -36.36 -20.61
CA THR A 120 -14.25 -36.48 -21.01
C THR A 120 -13.77 -35.22 -21.73
N VAL A 121 -14.63 -34.61 -22.55
CA VAL A 121 -14.33 -33.34 -23.24
C VAL A 121 -14.19 -32.19 -22.23
N SER A 122 -15.06 -32.11 -21.21
CA SER A 122 -14.91 -31.14 -20.12
C SER A 122 -13.64 -31.38 -19.31
N LYS A 123 -13.29 -32.63 -18.99
CA LYS A 123 -12.03 -32.97 -18.30
C LYS A 123 -10.78 -32.68 -19.15
N LEU A 124 -10.85 -32.88 -20.47
CA LEU A 124 -9.77 -32.53 -21.39
C LEU A 124 -9.65 -31.01 -21.57
N ALA A 125 -10.77 -30.28 -21.59
CA ALA A 125 -10.79 -28.83 -21.60
C ALA A 125 -10.29 -28.24 -20.27
N GLU A 126 -10.58 -28.88 -19.14
CA GLU A 126 -10.00 -28.54 -17.83
C GLU A 126 -8.51 -28.87 -17.77
N ALA A 127 -8.08 -30.04 -18.26
CA ALA A 127 -6.66 -30.41 -18.34
C ALA A 127 -5.86 -29.50 -19.27
N ARG A 128 -6.45 -28.99 -20.35
CA ARG A 128 -5.84 -27.97 -21.23
C ARG A 128 -5.71 -26.61 -20.56
N ARG A 129 -6.57 -26.32 -19.58
CA ARG A 129 -6.50 -25.10 -18.75
C ARG A 129 -5.49 -25.25 -17.61
N THR A 130 -5.07 -26.46 -17.24
CA THR A 130 -4.08 -26.67 -16.18
C THR A 130 -2.65 -26.71 -16.73
N THR A 131 -1.82 -25.73 -16.37
CA THR A 131 -0.38 -25.71 -16.70
C THR A 131 0.45 -25.93 -15.43
N TYR A 132 1.49 -26.76 -15.51
CA TYR A 132 2.42 -26.96 -14.39
C TYR A 132 3.55 -25.95 -14.45
N LEU A 133 3.56 -24.99 -13.51
CA LEU A 133 4.55 -23.93 -13.43
C LEU A 133 5.34 -24.07 -12.14
N SER A 134 6.66 -24.28 -12.27
CA SER A 134 7.63 -24.23 -11.16
C SER A 134 7.21 -24.98 -9.89
N GLY A 135 6.62 -26.18 -10.03
CA GLY A 135 6.22 -27.01 -8.89
C GLY A 135 4.72 -27.11 -8.64
N ARG A 136 3.89 -26.29 -9.29
CA ARG A 136 2.45 -26.16 -9.00
C ARG A 136 1.58 -26.26 -10.25
N TRP A 137 0.44 -26.95 -10.14
CA TRP A 137 -0.63 -26.91 -11.16
C TRP A 137 -1.43 -25.62 -11.02
N VAL A 138 -1.51 -24.86 -12.11
CA VAL A 138 -2.25 -23.59 -12.22
C VAL A 138 -3.32 -23.73 -13.29
N CYS A 139 -4.58 -23.49 -12.95
CA CYS A 139 -5.68 -23.45 -13.93
C CYS A 139 -5.81 -22.03 -14.51
N ASP A 140 -5.53 -21.84 -15.79
CA ASP A 140 -5.81 -20.60 -16.51
C ASP A 140 -7.08 -20.77 -17.36
N ASP A 141 -8.03 -19.84 -17.22
CA ASP A 141 -9.24 -19.82 -18.03
C ASP A 141 -8.95 -19.49 -19.52
N HIS A 142 -7.76 -18.99 -19.84
CA HIS A 142 -7.37 -18.50 -21.17
C HIS A 142 -6.36 -19.42 -21.88
N ASN A 143 -6.64 -20.72 -21.94
CA ASN A 143 -6.11 -21.71 -22.91
C ASN A 143 -4.59 -21.72 -23.23
N GLY A 144 -3.72 -21.15 -22.39
CA GLY A 144 -2.25 -21.15 -22.58
C GLY A 144 -1.70 -20.29 -23.73
N ASP A 145 -2.51 -20.01 -24.75
CA ASP A 145 -2.11 -19.29 -25.98
C ASP A 145 -2.30 -17.76 -25.93
N THR A 146 -2.79 -17.24 -24.79
CA THR A 146 -3.06 -15.81 -24.64
C THR A 146 -1.80 -15.11 -24.13
N SER A 147 -1.23 -14.21 -24.93
CA SER A 147 -0.20 -13.29 -24.48
C SER A 147 -0.80 -11.90 -24.25
N ILE A 148 -0.18 -11.15 -23.35
CA ILE A 148 -0.56 -9.76 -23.05
C ILE A 148 0.59 -8.89 -23.50
N SER A 149 0.28 -7.86 -24.27
CA SER A 149 1.25 -6.88 -24.75
C SER A 149 1.33 -5.67 -23.83
N ILE A 150 2.49 -5.02 -23.81
CA ILE A 150 2.71 -3.71 -23.20
C ILE A 150 3.50 -2.84 -24.18
N THR A 151 3.00 -1.64 -24.49
CA THR A 151 3.67 -0.73 -25.46
C THR A 151 3.69 -1.29 -26.90
N GLY A 152 2.79 -2.23 -27.22
CA GLY A 152 2.53 -2.73 -28.57
C GLY A 152 2.70 -4.25 -28.74
N PRO A 153 2.22 -4.83 -29.86
CA PRO A 153 2.04 -6.28 -30.02
C PRO A 153 3.32 -7.12 -29.93
N TRP A 154 4.48 -6.51 -30.20
CA TRP A 154 5.79 -7.17 -30.26
C TRP A 154 6.44 -7.33 -28.89
N ILE A 155 5.96 -6.59 -27.89
CA ILE A 155 6.46 -6.58 -26.51
C ILE A 155 5.38 -7.24 -25.67
N SER A 156 5.43 -8.57 -25.56
CA SER A 156 4.39 -9.36 -24.92
C SER A 156 4.93 -10.36 -23.92
N LEU A 157 4.15 -10.60 -22.86
CA LEU A 157 4.39 -11.66 -21.89
C LEU A 157 3.31 -12.73 -21.99
N PRO A 158 3.67 -14.01 -21.77
CA PRO A 158 2.68 -15.07 -21.62
C PRO A 158 1.80 -14.78 -20.38
N ASN A 159 0.48 -14.94 -20.53
CA ASN A 159 -0.49 -14.61 -19.48
C ASN A 159 -0.26 -15.41 -18.19
N ASN A 160 0.14 -16.66 -18.33
CA ASN A 160 0.35 -17.60 -17.22
C ASN A 160 1.65 -17.37 -16.42
N GLY A 161 2.53 -16.46 -16.87
CA GLY A 161 3.83 -16.20 -16.22
C GLY A 161 4.89 -17.27 -16.51
N ASP A 162 4.71 -18.10 -17.54
CA ASP A 162 5.72 -19.06 -17.99
C ASP A 162 6.83 -18.38 -18.82
N TYR A 163 7.89 -17.97 -18.15
CA TYR A 163 9.06 -17.37 -18.80
C TYR A 163 10.11 -18.41 -19.24
N SER A 164 9.74 -19.69 -19.43
CA SER A 164 10.67 -20.74 -19.85
C SER A 164 11.44 -20.43 -21.15
N ALA A 165 10.79 -19.73 -22.10
CA ALA A 165 11.42 -19.27 -23.33
C ALA A 165 12.63 -18.34 -23.08
N TYR A 166 12.62 -17.55 -22.01
CA TYR A 166 13.75 -16.72 -21.61
C TYR A 166 14.94 -17.62 -21.18
N TYR A 167 14.71 -18.56 -20.26
CA TYR A 167 15.80 -19.40 -19.74
C TYR A 167 16.38 -20.31 -20.81
N ASN A 168 15.54 -20.92 -21.64
CA ASN A 168 15.97 -21.80 -22.72
C ASN A 168 16.92 -21.07 -23.68
N TRP A 169 16.56 -19.85 -24.06
CA TRP A 169 17.39 -19.03 -24.94
C TRP A 169 18.70 -18.59 -24.25
N VAL A 170 18.66 -18.19 -22.98
CA VAL A 170 19.87 -17.80 -22.23
C VAL A 170 20.86 -18.95 -22.10
N GLU A 171 20.38 -20.18 -21.87
CA GLU A 171 21.25 -21.37 -21.81
C GLU A 171 21.77 -21.80 -23.21
N GLU A 172 20.96 -21.68 -24.26
CA GLU A 172 21.38 -21.95 -25.63
C GLU A 172 22.46 -20.96 -26.11
N LYS A 173 22.34 -19.67 -25.75
CA LYS A 173 23.36 -18.66 -26.06
C LYS A 173 24.69 -18.93 -25.36
N LYS A 174 24.71 -19.52 -24.16
CA LYS A 174 25.97 -19.92 -23.49
C LYS A 174 26.71 -21.03 -24.23
N THR A 175 25.98 -21.88 -24.94
CA THR A 175 26.54 -23.06 -25.61
C THR A 175 26.88 -22.82 -27.09
N THR A 176 26.30 -21.78 -27.71
CA THR A 176 26.42 -21.53 -29.15
C THR A 176 27.22 -20.25 -29.44
N GLN A 177 28.49 -20.37 -29.83
CA GLN A 177 29.34 -19.25 -30.28
C GLN A 177 29.11 -18.89 -31.77
N GLY A 178 27.85 -18.68 -32.17
CA GLY A 178 27.47 -18.33 -33.54
C GLY A 178 27.14 -16.84 -33.71
N PRO A 179 27.25 -16.26 -34.92
CA PRO A 179 26.86 -14.87 -35.18
C PRO A 179 25.35 -14.68 -34.96
N ASP A 180 25.01 -13.65 -34.18
CA ASP A 180 23.65 -13.24 -33.79
C ASP A 180 22.84 -12.84 -35.05
N MET A 181 22.05 -13.77 -35.59
CA MET A 181 21.28 -13.59 -36.84
C MET A 181 19.76 -13.71 -36.64
N GLU A 182 19.29 -13.89 -35.40
CA GLU A 182 17.86 -14.07 -35.13
C GLU A 182 17.17 -12.75 -34.82
N HIS A 183 16.33 -12.29 -35.74
CA HIS A 183 15.59 -11.03 -35.65
C HIS A 183 14.43 -11.07 -34.62
N ASN A 184 14.30 -12.13 -33.82
CA ASN A 184 13.23 -12.31 -32.85
C ASN A 184 13.73 -13.11 -31.63
N ASN A 185 14.48 -12.44 -30.76
CA ASN A 185 14.97 -13.04 -29.51
C ASN A 185 13.88 -13.00 -28.42
N PRO A 186 13.35 -14.16 -27.97
CA PRO A 186 12.33 -14.20 -26.92
C PRO A 186 12.82 -13.61 -25.60
N ALA A 187 14.11 -13.71 -25.28
CA ALA A 187 14.67 -13.12 -24.06
C ALA A 187 14.63 -11.60 -24.10
N HIS A 188 14.96 -10.97 -25.24
CA HIS A 188 14.85 -9.52 -25.38
C HIS A 188 13.40 -9.04 -25.28
N THR A 189 12.46 -9.76 -25.90
CA THR A 189 11.02 -9.43 -25.81
C THR A 189 10.51 -9.50 -24.37
N ILE A 190 10.82 -10.60 -23.66
CA ILE A 190 10.40 -10.80 -22.27
C ILE A 190 11.06 -9.76 -21.35
N SER A 191 12.37 -9.54 -21.49
CA SER A 191 13.10 -8.52 -20.73
C SER A 191 12.54 -7.11 -20.96
N ALA A 192 12.28 -6.73 -22.21
CA ALA A 192 11.71 -5.43 -22.54
C ALA A 192 10.32 -5.26 -21.90
N ALA A 193 9.45 -6.27 -22.00
CA ALA A 193 8.12 -6.21 -21.42
C ALA A 193 8.15 -6.13 -19.89
N LEU A 194 9.04 -6.86 -19.21
CA LEU A 194 9.24 -6.77 -17.77
C LEU A 194 9.86 -5.43 -17.34
N CYS A 195 10.75 -4.86 -18.15
CA CYS A 195 11.34 -3.54 -17.94
C CYS A 195 10.24 -2.46 -18.02
N TYR A 196 9.39 -2.47 -19.05
CA TYR A 196 8.25 -1.55 -19.15
C TYR A 196 7.20 -1.75 -18.04
N ALA A 197 6.93 -3.00 -17.66
CA ALA A 197 6.02 -3.29 -16.54
C ALA A 197 6.57 -2.71 -15.23
N THR A 198 7.88 -2.82 -14.99
CA THR A 198 8.55 -2.24 -13.82
C THR A 198 8.46 -0.71 -13.82
N GLN A 199 8.72 -0.08 -14.98
CA GLN A 199 8.58 1.36 -15.14
C GLN A 199 7.16 1.83 -14.85
N LEU A 200 6.16 1.16 -15.43
CA LEU A 200 4.76 1.48 -15.19
C LEU A 200 4.41 1.33 -13.71
N VAL A 201 4.79 0.23 -13.06
CA VAL A 201 4.55 0.01 -11.61
C VAL A 201 5.15 1.12 -10.75
N ASN A 202 6.37 1.55 -11.05
CA ASN A 202 7.04 2.64 -10.34
C ASN A 202 6.33 4.00 -10.56
N ILE A 203 5.84 4.26 -11.77
CA ILE A 203 5.07 5.48 -12.05
C ILE A 203 3.70 5.43 -11.36
N LEU A 204 3.01 4.28 -11.42
CA LEU A 204 1.71 4.09 -10.78
C LEU A 204 1.81 4.23 -9.27
N SER A 205 2.85 3.67 -8.64
CA SER A 205 3.07 3.81 -7.20
C SER A 205 3.26 5.27 -6.79
N HIS A 206 3.99 6.05 -7.60
CA HIS A 206 4.14 7.49 -7.39
C HIS A 206 2.83 8.26 -7.56
N ILE A 207 2.06 8.00 -8.63
CA ILE A 207 0.76 8.66 -8.86
C ILE A 207 -0.23 8.34 -7.73
N LEU A 208 -0.28 7.07 -7.30
CA LEU A 208 -1.18 6.58 -6.27
C LEU A 208 -0.73 6.94 -4.86
N ASP A 209 0.52 7.38 -4.67
CA ASP A 209 1.16 7.65 -3.38
C ASP A 209 1.18 6.40 -2.49
N VAL A 210 1.65 5.29 -3.07
CA VAL A 210 1.75 3.98 -2.41
C VAL A 210 3.21 3.54 -2.41
N ASN A 211 3.77 3.31 -1.21
CA ASN A 211 5.12 2.79 -1.07
C ASN A 211 5.15 1.30 -1.41
N LEU A 212 5.96 0.92 -2.40
CA LEU A 212 6.09 -0.48 -2.82
C LEU A 212 6.89 -1.29 -1.79
N PRO A 213 6.48 -2.54 -1.49
CA PRO A 213 7.15 -3.37 -0.48
C PRO A 213 8.50 -3.92 -0.94
N LYS A 214 8.73 -4.04 -2.26
CA LYS A 214 9.99 -4.52 -2.83
C LYS A 214 10.61 -3.41 -3.67
N LYS A 215 11.89 -3.10 -3.42
CA LYS A 215 12.66 -2.23 -4.30
C LYS A 215 13.02 -2.99 -5.58
N LEU A 216 12.77 -2.36 -6.72
CA LEU A 216 13.07 -2.90 -8.03
C LEU A 216 13.40 -1.76 -9.00
N CYS A 217 14.65 -1.71 -9.43
CA CYS A 217 15.12 -0.72 -10.39
C CYS A 217 14.66 -1.08 -11.81
N ASN A 218 14.43 -0.08 -12.65
CA ASN A 218 14.00 -0.31 -14.03
C ASN A 218 15.09 -1.04 -14.84
N SER A 219 16.36 -0.83 -14.49
CA SER A 219 17.53 -1.44 -15.14
C SER A 219 17.66 -2.96 -14.89
N GLU A 220 16.97 -3.52 -13.88
CA GLU A 220 17.09 -4.93 -13.48
C GLU A 220 16.88 -5.90 -14.67
N PHE A 221 15.89 -5.62 -15.53
CA PHE A 221 15.58 -6.46 -16.69
C PHE A 221 16.24 -5.98 -17.99
N CYS A 222 16.83 -4.79 -17.98
CA CYS A 222 17.36 -4.11 -19.16
C CYS A 222 18.89 -4.32 -19.34
N GLY A 223 19.55 -5.03 -18.41
CA GLY A 223 20.99 -5.32 -18.44
C GLY A 223 21.39 -6.62 -19.16
N GLU A 224 22.54 -7.20 -18.78
CA GLU A 224 22.99 -8.51 -19.27
C GLU A 224 22.03 -9.63 -18.87
N ASN A 225 22.05 -10.74 -19.63
CA ASN A 225 21.17 -11.89 -19.39
C ASN A 225 21.31 -12.41 -17.94
N LEU A 226 20.26 -12.22 -17.14
CA LEU A 226 20.16 -12.72 -15.78
C LEU A 226 20.16 -14.25 -15.74
N SER A 227 20.79 -14.81 -14.71
CA SER A 227 20.64 -16.23 -14.39
C SER A 227 19.19 -16.56 -14.04
N LYS A 228 18.79 -17.83 -14.21
CA LYS A 228 17.43 -18.29 -13.91
C LYS A 228 16.96 -17.89 -12.51
N GLN A 229 17.82 -18.03 -11.51
CA GLN A 229 17.53 -17.67 -10.12
C GLN A 229 17.34 -16.15 -9.94
N LYS A 230 18.27 -15.32 -10.45
CA LYS A 230 18.19 -13.86 -10.35
C LYS A 230 16.93 -13.33 -11.06
N PHE A 231 16.67 -13.81 -12.27
CA PHE A 231 15.48 -13.46 -13.04
C PHE A 231 14.19 -13.85 -12.30
N THR A 232 14.09 -15.08 -11.80
CA THR A 232 12.91 -15.54 -11.04
C THR A 232 12.66 -14.68 -9.81
N ARG A 233 13.73 -14.30 -9.09
CA ARG A 233 13.64 -13.42 -7.92
C ARG A 233 13.18 -12.02 -8.29
N ALA A 234 13.70 -11.45 -9.37
CA ALA A 234 13.30 -10.13 -9.87
C ALA A 234 11.82 -10.11 -10.29
N VAL A 235 11.36 -11.12 -11.03
CA VAL A 235 9.95 -11.29 -11.42
C VAL A 235 9.05 -11.43 -10.18
N LYS A 236 9.45 -12.23 -9.18
CA LYS A 236 8.70 -12.35 -7.91
C LYS A 236 8.56 -10.98 -7.23
N LYS A 237 9.64 -10.20 -7.12
CA LYS A 237 9.58 -8.83 -6.56
C LYS A 237 8.60 -7.95 -7.33
N LEU A 238 8.65 -7.97 -8.68
CA LEU A 238 7.74 -7.22 -9.53
C LEU A 238 6.28 -7.61 -9.29
N ASN A 239 5.98 -8.90 -9.31
CA ASN A 239 4.62 -9.40 -9.09
C ASN A 239 4.11 -9.07 -7.69
N THR A 240 4.96 -9.10 -6.66
CA THR A 240 4.59 -8.64 -5.31
C THR A 240 4.18 -7.17 -5.32
N ASN A 241 4.95 -6.31 -5.98
CA ASN A 241 4.63 -4.89 -6.10
C ASN A 241 3.31 -4.65 -6.86
N ILE A 242 3.09 -5.39 -7.95
CA ILE A 242 1.84 -5.32 -8.74
C ILE A 242 0.64 -5.70 -7.87
N LEU A 243 0.70 -6.85 -7.17
CA LEU A 243 -0.37 -7.27 -6.27
C LEU A 243 -0.62 -6.26 -5.16
N TYR A 244 0.45 -5.69 -4.59
CA TYR A 244 0.34 -4.66 -3.56
C TYR A 244 -0.42 -3.43 -4.06
N LEU A 245 -0.13 -2.97 -5.28
CA LEU A 245 -0.91 -1.91 -5.92
C LEU A 245 -2.37 -2.33 -6.15
N CYS A 246 -2.62 -3.56 -6.63
CA CYS A 246 -3.97 -4.09 -6.78
C CYS A 246 -4.78 -4.07 -5.47
N PHE A 247 -4.18 -4.49 -4.36
CA PHE A 247 -4.79 -4.42 -3.04
C PHE A 247 -5.04 -2.96 -2.62
N SER A 248 -4.06 -2.08 -2.85
CA SER A 248 -4.19 -0.65 -2.54
C SER A 248 -5.35 0.00 -3.30
N GLN A 249 -5.72 -0.50 -4.47
CA GLN A 249 -6.81 0.02 -5.31
C GLN A 249 -8.08 -0.83 -5.27
N HIS A 250 -8.20 -1.80 -4.35
CA HIS A 250 -9.38 -2.68 -4.22
C HIS A 250 -9.77 -3.39 -5.53
N VAL A 251 -8.79 -3.87 -6.28
CA VAL A 251 -9.04 -4.77 -7.41
C VAL A 251 -9.67 -6.07 -6.89
N ASN A 252 -10.61 -6.64 -7.64
CA ASN A 252 -11.28 -7.88 -7.25
C ASN A 252 -10.26 -9.02 -7.08
N LEU A 253 -10.20 -9.56 -5.86
CA LEU A 253 -9.21 -10.56 -5.45
C LEU A 253 -9.40 -11.88 -6.18
N ASP A 254 -10.62 -12.21 -6.60
CA ASP A 254 -10.91 -13.46 -7.34
C ASP A 254 -10.31 -13.45 -8.76
N GLN A 255 -9.97 -12.26 -9.28
CA GLN A 255 -9.36 -12.09 -10.60
C GLN A 255 -7.83 -12.12 -10.54
N LEU A 256 -7.24 -11.90 -9.36
CA LEU A 256 -5.80 -11.77 -9.20
C LEU A 256 -5.13 -13.14 -9.13
N GLN A 257 -4.04 -13.29 -9.88
CA GLN A 257 -3.21 -14.50 -9.87
C GLN A 257 -1.75 -14.10 -9.66
N PRO A 258 -1.02 -14.64 -8.65
CA PRO A 258 0.32 -14.18 -8.30
C PRO A 258 1.36 -14.20 -9.43
N LEU A 259 1.19 -15.09 -10.41
CA LEU A 259 2.13 -15.24 -11.53
C LEU A 259 1.75 -14.41 -12.76
N HIS A 260 0.54 -13.86 -12.83
CA HIS A 260 0.05 -13.16 -14.01
C HIS A 260 0.46 -11.68 -14.01
N THR A 261 1.71 -11.39 -14.40
CA THR A 261 2.33 -10.06 -14.34
C THR A 261 1.49 -8.96 -15.03
N LEU A 262 1.34 -9.00 -16.36
CA LEU A 262 0.61 -7.94 -17.10
C LEU A 262 -0.91 -8.03 -16.91
N ARG A 263 -1.46 -9.22 -16.66
CA ARG A 263 -2.91 -9.37 -16.45
C ARG A 263 -3.36 -8.64 -15.20
N ASN A 264 -2.62 -8.78 -14.10
CA ASN A 264 -2.93 -8.08 -12.86
C ASN A 264 -2.82 -6.56 -13.05
N LEU A 265 -1.84 -6.10 -13.81
CA LEU A 265 -1.74 -4.68 -14.20
C LEU A 265 -2.95 -4.24 -15.02
N MET A 266 -3.39 -5.04 -15.98
CA MET A 266 -4.59 -4.76 -16.79
C MET A 266 -5.85 -4.61 -15.92
N TYR A 267 -6.01 -5.45 -14.90
CA TYR A 267 -7.11 -5.29 -13.92
C TYR A 267 -6.96 -4.03 -13.07
N LEU A 268 -5.74 -3.70 -12.63
CA LEU A 268 -5.45 -2.48 -11.87
C LEU A 268 -5.84 -1.21 -12.64
N VAL A 269 -5.41 -1.11 -13.90
CA VAL A 269 -5.60 0.11 -14.73
C VAL A 269 -6.88 0.08 -15.57
N SER A 270 -7.77 -0.88 -15.35
CA SER A 270 -9.01 -1.00 -16.11
C SER A 270 -9.88 0.24 -15.98
N SER A 271 -10.42 0.72 -17.10
CA SER A 271 -11.40 1.82 -17.13
C SER A 271 -12.66 1.54 -16.30
N ASN A 272 -12.94 0.26 -16.03
CA ASN A 272 -14.10 -0.19 -15.28
C ASN A 272 -13.86 -0.28 -13.77
N SER A 273 -12.61 -0.13 -13.30
CA SER A 273 -12.28 -0.15 -11.87
C SER A 273 -12.92 1.04 -11.18
N GLU A 274 -13.81 0.88 -10.20
CA GLU A 274 -14.44 2.02 -9.51
C GLU A 274 -13.47 2.72 -8.55
N HIS A 275 -12.52 1.97 -7.98
CA HIS A 275 -11.67 2.41 -6.88
C HIS A 275 -10.28 2.91 -7.30
N LEU A 276 -9.98 2.93 -8.60
CA LEU A 276 -8.71 3.45 -9.10
C LEU A 276 -8.50 4.92 -8.70
N GLY A 277 -7.36 5.20 -8.07
CA GLY A 277 -7.00 6.52 -7.54
C GLY A 277 -7.33 6.71 -6.06
N ARG A 278 -8.01 5.73 -5.42
CA ARG A 278 -8.42 5.79 -4.01
C ARG A 278 -7.23 6.08 -3.09
N SER A 279 -7.51 6.85 -2.04
CA SER A 279 -6.66 6.99 -0.85
C SER A 279 -7.32 6.33 0.35
N GLY A 280 -6.53 5.74 1.24
CA GLY A 280 -7.01 5.20 2.50
C GLY A 280 -6.42 3.83 2.84
N PRO A 281 -6.82 3.27 4.00
CA PRO A 281 -6.33 1.97 4.43
C PRO A 281 -6.80 0.85 3.48
N PHE A 282 -5.98 -0.18 3.35
CA PHE A 282 -6.26 -1.42 2.63
C PHE A 282 -5.65 -2.60 3.40
N GLU A 283 -6.11 -3.80 3.08
CA GLU A 283 -5.60 -5.05 3.65
C GLU A 283 -4.87 -5.84 2.56
N VAL A 284 -3.76 -6.47 2.96
CA VAL A 284 -2.99 -7.37 2.11
C VAL A 284 -3.35 -8.80 2.49
N ARG A 285 -3.70 -9.60 1.49
CA ARG A 285 -4.06 -11.01 1.68
C ARG A 285 -2.80 -11.87 1.81
N ALA A 286 -2.59 -12.42 3.00
CA ALA A 286 -1.42 -13.25 3.32
C ALA A 286 -1.30 -14.49 2.42
N ASP A 287 -2.41 -15.08 1.96
CA ASP A 287 -2.41 -16.28 1.11
C ASP A 287 -1.91 -16.02 -0.32
N LEU A 288 -2.18 -14.84 -0.87
CA LEU A 288 -1.64 -14.42 -2.18
C LEU A 288 -0.16 -14.02 -2.08
N GLU A 289 0.24 -13.42 -0.96
CA GLU A 289 1.63 -13.10 -0.66
C GLU A 289 2.47 -14.38 -0.46
N GLU A 290 1.96 -15.31 0.34
CA GLU A 290 2.54 -16.62 0.60
C GLU A 290 2.70 -17.44 -0.69
N SER A 291 1.71 -17.38 -1.59
CA SER A 291 1.79 -18.04 -2.90
C SER A 291 2.96 -17.58 -3.78
N MET A 292 3.59 -16.44 -3.47
CA MET A 292 4.82 -15.97 -4.14
C MET A 292 6.10 -16.56 -3.53
N GLU A 293 6.07 -16.90 -2.24
CA GLU A 293 7.22 -17.41 -1.48
C GLU A 293 7.49 -18.90 -1.72
N PHE A 294 6.43 -19.71 -1.89
CA PHE A 294 6.53 -21.18 -1.98
C PHE A 294 7.00 -21.76 -3.33
N VAL A 295 7.27 -20.92 -4.33
CA VAL A 295 7.65 -21.37 -5.69
C VAL A 295 9.15 -21.67 -5.80
N ASP A 296 9.75 -22.30 -4.80
CA ASP A 296 11.13 -22.79 -4.92
C ASP A 296 11.35 -24.14 -4.22
N PRO A 297 10.93 -25.26 -4.85
CA PRO A 297 11.17 -26.59 -4.30
C PRO A 297 12.64 -27.06 -4.44
N GLY A 298 13.51 -26.29 -5.11
CA GLY A 298 14.87 -26.71 -5.47
C GLY A 298 15.98 -26.27 -4.51
N VAL A 299 15.72 -25.36 -3.58
CA VAL A 299 16.78 -24.67 -2.81
C VAL A 299 16.98 -25.26 -1.41
N ALA A 300 16.44 -26.44 -1.13
CA ALA A 300 16.71 -27.14 0.13
C ALA A 300 18.10 -27.83 0.19
N GLY A 301 18.97 -27.69 -0.82
CA GLY A 301 20.18 -28.51 -0.89
C GLY A 301 21.34 -28.10 -1.80
N GLU A 302 21.46 -26.85 -2.23
CA GLU A 302 22.70 -26.40 -2.90
C GLU A 302 23.35 -25.30 -2.05
N SER A 303 24.49 -25.67 -1.47
CA SER A 303 25.35 -24.81 -0.67
C SER A 303 25.65 -23.50 -1.38
N ASP A 304 25.59 -22.46 -0.58
CA ASP A 304 26.31 -21.19 -0.64
C ASP A 304 27.71 -21.31 -1.30
N GLU A 305 27.79 -21.34 -2.63
CA GLU A 305 29.04 -21.04 -3.32
C GLU A 305 29.19 -19.52 -3.36
N SER A 306 29.75 -19.00 -2.26
CA SER A 306 30.87 -18.06 -2.20
C SER A 306 31.23 -17.40 -3.55
N GLY A 307 30.39 -16.47 -4.00
CA GLY A 307 30.78 -15.35 -4.84
C GLY A 307 30.45 -14.10 -4.06
N ASP A 308 31.48 -13.36 -3.65
CA ASP A 308 31.40 -12.04 -3.03
C ASP A 308 30.68 -11.06 -3.98
N GLU A 309 29.36 -11.12 -4.03
CA GLU A 309 28.53 -10.10 -4.66
C GLU A 309 28.22 -9.07 -3.57
N HIS A 310 29.10 -8.07 -3.52
CA HIS A 310 28.88 -6.81 -2.82
C HIS A 310 27.45 -6.34 -3.13
N ILE A 311 26.54 -6.51 -2.18
CA ILE A 311 25.26 -5.80 -2.16
C ILE A 311 25.67 -4.34 -2.02
N SER A 312 25.83 -3.62 -3.14
CA SER A 312 26.02 -2.18 -3.08
C SER A 312 24.74 -1.61 -2.49
N ASP A 313 24.82 -1.20 -1.22
CA ASP A 313 23.74 -0.56 -0.46
C ASP A 313 23.50 0.88 -0.95
N GLU A 314 23.69 1.11 -2.25
CA GLU A 314 23.55 2.38 -2.95
C GLU A 314 22.14 2.47 -3.57
N GLU A 315 21.12 1.96 -2.87
CA GLU A 315 19.72 1.93 -3.33
C GLU A 315 18.87 3.06 -2.73
N THR A 316 19.37 4.30 -2.80
CA THR A 316 18.61 5.50 -2.41
C THR A 316 18.29 6.43 -3.58
N ASP A 317 18.65 6.06 -4.80
CA ASP A 317 18.52 6.97 -5.94
C ASP A 317 17.57 6.45 -7.02
N LEU A 318 16.27 6.57 -6.76
CA LEU A 318 15.24 6.40 -7.79
C LEU A 318 15.21 7.57 -8.80
N GLY A 319 16.10 8.57 -8.65
CA GLY A 319 16.09 9.82 -9.42
C GLY A 319 17.15 9.91 -10.52
N THR A 320 18.28 9.20 -10.42
CA THR A 320 19.46 9.50 -11.27
C THR A 320 19.67 8.54 -12.45
N ASP A 321 19.07 7.34 -12.43
CA ASP A 321 19.30 6.34 -13.50
C ASP A 321 18.65 6.70 -14.85
N TRP A 322 17.72 7.65 -14.88
CA TRP A 322 17.10 8.15 -16.12
C TRP A 322 17.85 9.31 -16.77
N GLU A 323 18.71 10.03 -16.03
CA GLU A 323 19.42 11.21 -16.55
C GLU A 323 20.78 10.87 -17.19
N ASN A 324 21.32 9.68 -16.91
CA ASN A 324 22.59 9.21 -17.47
C ASN A 324 22.38 8.33 -18.71
N LEU A 325 21.77 8.89 -19.75
CA LEU A 325 21.96 8.32 -21.09
C LEU A 325 23.45 8.44 -21.45
N PRO A 326 24.09 7.40 -22.04
CA PRO A 326 25.41 7.56 -22.62
C PRO A 326 25.33 8.70 -23.63
N SER A 327 26.05 9.79 -23.35
CA SER A 327 26.08 10.95 -24.25
C SER A 327 26.34 10.42 -25.66
N PRO A 328 25.46 10.66 -26.65
CA PRO A 328 25.70 10.21 -28.00
C PRO A 328 27.03 10.84 -28.39
N ARG A 329 28.03 10.02 -28.73
CA ARG A 329 29.26 10.54 -29.32
C ARG A 329 28.87 11.11 -30.68
N PHE A 330 28.37 12.34 -30.67
CA PHE A 330 28.10 13.11 -31.87
C PHE A 330 29.41 13.19 -32.63
N CYS A 331 29.34 12.83 -33.92
CA CYS A 331 30.43 12.92 -34.87
C CYS A 331 31.16 14.27 -34.71
N ASP A 332 32.48 14.20 -34.59
CA ASP A 332 33.36 15.36 -34.49
C ASP A 332 33.13 16.31 -35.66
N ILE A 333 32.41 17.41 -35.42
CA ILE A 333 32.37 18.54 -36.35
C ILE A 333 33.64 19.37 -36.06
N PRO A 334 34.55 19.55 -37.03
CA PRO A 334 35.80 20.24 -36.77
C PRO A 334 35.56 21.75 -36.72
N SER A 335 35.66 22.34 -35.54
CA SER A 335 35.77 23.80 -35.39
C SER A 335 36.79 24.17 -34.31
N GLN A 336 37.59 25.18 -34.65
CA GLN A 336 38.88 25.61 -34.10
C GLN A 336 38.94 25.94 -32.60
N PRO A 337 40.15 25.97 -31.99
CA PRO A 337 40.32 26.18 -30.56
C PRO A 337 40.12 27.65 -30.18
N VAL A 338 39.35 27.88 -29.11
CA VAL A 338 39.37 29.14 -28.36
C VAL A 338 39.92 28.84 -26.96
N GLU A 339 41.01 29.53 -26.65
CA GLU A 339 41.77 29.45 -25.41
C GLU A 339 41.11 30.23 -24.25
N VAL A 340 41.23 29.64 -23.05
CA VAL A 340 41.44 30.28 -21.73
C VAL A 340 40.24 30.94 -21.03
N SER A 341 39.86 30.37 -19.88
CA SER A 341 40.16 30.99 -18.57
C SER A 341 39.93 30.01 -17.41
N GLN A 342 41.05 29.64 -16.77
CA GLN A 342 41.12 28.96 -15.47
C GLN A 342 40.79 29.96 -14.35
N SER A 343 39.93 29.55 -13.42
CA SER A 343 39.86 30.16 -12.09
C SER A 343 40.00 29.05 -11.05
N GLN A 344 41.22 28.92 -10.53
CA GLN A 344 41.52 28.15 -9.32
C GLN A 344 40.97 28.89 -8.09
N SER A 345 40.31 28.15 -7.19
CA SER A 345 40.42 28.44 -5.76
C SER A 345 40.46 27.13 -4.97
N THR A 346 41.67 26.81 -4.56
CA THR A 346 42.14 25.76 -3.66
C THR A 346 41.69 26.05 -2.22
N GLN A 347 41.29 25.04 -1.43
CA GLN A 347 42.02 24.58 -0.23
C GLN A 347 41.20 23.57 0.62
N VAL A 348 41.95 22.64 1.19
CA VAL A 348 41.58 21.36 1.80
C VAL A 348 42.01 21.36 3.28
N SER A 349 41.33 20.56 4.13
CA SER A 349 41.79 19.87 5.37
C SER A 349 41.17 20.35 6.70
N PRO A 350 41.18 19.54 7.80
CA PRO A 350 40.86 18.10 7.98
C PRO A 350 39.92 17.87 9.22
N PRO A 351 39.54 16.63 9.60
CA PRO A 351 38.60 16.38 10.71
C PRO A 351 39.30 16.24 12.08
N ILE A 352 38.60 16.61 13.16
CA ILE A 352 39.05 16.40 14.56
C ILE A 352 38.04 15.53 15.31
N ALA A 353 38.57 14.54 16.02
CA ALA A 353 37.87 13.55 16.83
C ALA A 353 37.46 14.05 18.24
N SER A 354 36.37 13.46 18.73
CA SER A 354 35.98 13.14 20.12
C SER A 354 36.39 14.07 21.29
N SER A 355 35.40 14.69 21.95
CA SER A 355 35.10 14.44 23.38
C SER A 355 33.92 15.27 23.92
N SER A 356 32.99 14.56 24.57
CA SER A 356 32.27 14.91 25.82
C SER A 356 31.62 16.30 26.02
N ALA A 357 30.30 16.22 26.22
CA ALA A 357 29.43 17.05 27.08
C ALA A 357 28.64 18.19 26.43
N GLY A 358 27.30 18.03 26.48
CA GLY A 358 26.40 19.13 26.80
C GLY A 358 25.38 19.52 25.73
N GLY A 359 24.17 18.96 25.83
CA GLY A 359 22.97 19.79 25.76
C GLY A 359 22.06 19.64 24.53
N MET A 360 20.77 19.49 24.86
CA MET A 360 19.57 19.80 24.05
C MET A 360 19.02 18.70 23.13
N ILE A 361 18.46 17.70 23.81
CA ILE A 361 17.30 16.90 23.38
C ILE A 361 16.13 17.84 23.00
N SER A 362 15.77 17.86 21.72
CA SER A 362 14.55 18.52 21.24
C SER A 362 13.35 17.61 21.48
N SER A 363 12.53 18.01 22.45
CA SER A 363 11.27 17.39 22.84
C SER A 363 10.12 17.85 21.94
N ALA A 364 9.52 16.94 21.18
CA ALA A 364 8.25 17.16 20.49
C ALA A 364 7.34 15.93 20.60
N ALA A 365 7.08 15.48 21.83
CA ALA A 365 6.07 14.46 22.12
C ALA A 365 5.64 14.51 23.59
N ALA A 366 5.03 15.62 24.02
CA ALA A 366 4.38 15.69 25.33
C ALA A 366 3.33 16.81 25.37
N SER A 367 2.18 16.61 24.71
CA SER A 367 0.99 17.47 24.90
C SER A 367 -0.29 16.73 24.55
N VAL A 368 -0.56 15.61 25.24
CA VAL A 368 -1.90 14.98 25.31
C VAL A 368 -2.02 14.08 26.56
N THR A 369 -1.82 14.62 27.76
CA THR A 369 -2.21 13.90 29.02
C THR A 369 -2.61 14.81 30.19
N SER A 370 -2.69 16.13 30.02
CA SER A 370 -2.88 17.05 31.16
C SER A 370 -4.34 17.25 31.62
N TRP A 371 -5.36 16.74 30.93
CA TRP A 371 -6.76 17.04 31.29
C TRP A 371 -7.44 16.05 32.26
N PHE A 372 -6.87 14.86 32.51
CA PHE A 372 -7.51 13.87 33.39
C PHE A 372 -6.91 13.74 34.80
N LYS A 373 -5.81 14.42 35.10
CA LYS A 373 -5.12 14.30 36.41
C LYS A 373 -5.58 15.30 37.49
N ALA A 374 -6.61 16.09 37.22
CA ALA A 374 -7.13 17.10 38.17
C ALA A 374 -8.37 16.63 38.98
N TYR A 375 -8.80 15.36 38.86
CA TYR A 375 -10.05 14.89 39.50
C TYR A 375 -9.93 13.77 40.54
N THR A 376 -8.73 13.29 40.85
CA THR A 376 -8.53 12.32 41.95
C THR A 376 -7.30 12.70 42.77
N GLY A 377 -7.49 13.59 43.73
CA GLY A 377 -6.44 14.01 44.65
C GLY A 377 -7.03 14.68 45.88
N HIS A 378 -7.80 13.93 46.68
CA HIS A 378 -7.90 14.06 48.14
C HIS A 378 -8.86 13.00 48.69
N ARG A 379 -8.29 11.90 49.19
CA ARG A 379 -8.67 11.31 50.47
C ARG A 379 -7.52 10.52 51.04
#